data_AF-A0A267GIL5-F1
#
_entry.id   AF-A0A267GIL5-F1
#
_cell.length_a   1.000
_cell.length_b   1.000
_cell.length_c   1.000
_cell.angle_alpha   90.00
_cell.angle_beta   90.00
_cell.angle_gamma   90.00
#
_symmetry.space_group_name_H-M   'P 1'
#
loop_
_entity.id
_entity.type
_entity.pdbx_description
1 polymer ?
#
loop_
_entity_poly.entity_id
_entity_poly.type
_entity_poly.pdbx_seq_one_letter_code
_entity_poly.pdbx_strand_id
1 'polypeptide(L)'
;MSDQSAMDSRSTSLDNWKDQIWAEGQIGFHQEVVTPALVKWWSQAVSQLPEGKRDAVSVLVPLCGASRDLAWLLARPEVSSVCGIEISELALQRLLSENPQIGDDPSRRRPLVPASSAGRARTAG
;
A
#
# COMPACT_ATOMS: atom_id res chain seq x y z
N MET A 1 7.86 -17.13 -31.48
CA MET A 1 6.65 -17.53 -30.75
C MET A 1 7.05 -17.64 -29.30
N SER A 2 6.85 -16.56 -28.54
CA SER A 2 7.26 -16.49 -27.14
C SER A 2 6.40 -17.42 -26.30
N ASP A 3 7.07 -18.22 -25.47
CA ASP A 3 6.50 -19.28 -24.67
C ASP A 3 5.61 -18.72 -23.54
N GLN A 4 4.31 -18.59 -23.84
CA GLN A 4 3.29 -18.09 -22.92
C GLN A 4 3.09 -19.04 -21.71
N SER A 5 3.52 -20.31 -21.83
CA SER A 5 3.32 -21.36 -20.83
C SER A 5 4.08 -21.12 -19.51
N ALA A 6 5.23 -20.41 -19.56
CA ALA A 6 5.99 -20.03 -18.38
C ALA A 6 5.40 -18.81 -17.62
N MET A 7 4.41 -18.13 -18.20
CA MET A 7 3.69 -17.02 -17.58
C MET A 7 2.44 -17.51 -16.85
N ASP A 8 1.78 -18.55 -17.36
CA ASP A 8 0.54 -19.09 -16.80
C ASP A 8 0.74 -19.95 -15.53
N SER A 9 1.95 -20.47 -15.30
CA SER A 9 2.27 -21.21 -14.06
C SER A 9 2.56 -20.32 -12.84
N ARG A 10 2.51 -18.99 -13.00
CA ARG A 10 2.80 -17.98 -11.95
C ARG A 10 1.57 -17.51 -11.17
N SER A 11 0.44 -18.22 -11.26
CA SER A 11 -0.70 -17.96 -10.38
C SER A 11 -0.37 -18.40 -8.96
N THR A 12 0.26 -17.52 -8.19
CA THR A 12 0.36 -17.71 -6.74
C THR A 12 -1.04 -17.46 -6.17
N SER A 13 -1.61 -18.45 -5.49
CA SER A 13 -2.91 -18.30 -4.84
C SER A 13 -2.92 -17.08 -3.93
N LEU A 14 -4.06 -16.40 -3.82
CA LEU A 14 -4.27 -15.32 -2.85
C LEU A 14 -3.92 -15.76 -1.43
N ASP A 15 -4.16 -17.02 -1.10
CA ASP A 15 -3.84 -17.61 0.20
C ASP A 15 -2.33 -17.70 0.45
N ASN A 16 -1.51 -17.82 -0.59
CA ASN A 16 -0.05 -17.83 -0.44
C ASN A 16 0.48 -16.45 -0.05
N TRP A 17 -0.08 -15.38 -0.64
CA TRP A 17 0.29 -13.99 -0.32
C TRP A 17 -0.30 -13.49 0.99
N LYS A 18 -1.49 -13.97 1.37
CA LYS A 18 -2.15 -13.63 2.65
C LYS A 18 -1.24 -13.90 3.83
N ASP A 19 -0.74 -15.12 4.01
CA ASP A 19 0.04 -15.40 5.23
C ASP A 19 1.25 -16.31 4.99
N GLN A 20 1.23 -17.20 4.00
CA GLN A 20 2.32 -18.19 3.84
C GLN A 20 3.68 -17.55 3.52
N ILE A 21 3.75 -16.62 2.56
CA ILE A 21 5.01 -15.96 2.17
C ILE A 21 5.62 -15.19 3.35
N TRP A 22 4.79 -14.51 4.14
CA TRP A 22 5.24 -13.75 5.31
C TRP A 22 5.59 -14.68 6.49
N ALA A 23 4.82 -15.74 6.72
CA ALA A 23 5.07 -16.72 7.78
C ALA A 23 6.33 -17.57 7.54
N GLU A 24 6.58 -17.95 6.29
CA GLU A 24 7.77 -18.72 5.89
C GLU A 24 9.02 -17.83 5.71
N GLY A 25 8.88 -16.51 5.90
CA GLY A 25 9.99 -15.56 5.76
C GLY A 25 10.50 -15.43 4.31
N GLN A 26 9.70 -15.81 3.31
CA GLN A 26 10.03 -15.71 1.89
C GLN A 26 9.86 -14.27 1.35
N ILE A 27 10.34 -13.29 2.10
CA ILE A 27 10.11 -11.86 1.89
C ILE A 27 11.27 -11.17 1.19
N GLY A 28 11.88 -11.81 0.18
CA GLY A 28 13.03 -11.25 -0.56
C GLY A 28 12.74 -9.92 -1.28
N PHE A 29 11.47 -9.54 -1.40
CA PHE A 29 11.03 -8.25 -1.91
C PHE A 29 11.02 -7.13 -0.86
N HIS A 30 11.03 -7.47 0.43
CA HIS A 30 11.00 -6.49 1.52
C HIS A 30 12.36 -5.81 1.66
N GLN A 31 12.36 -4.48 1.73
CA GLN A 31 13.55 -3.67 1.93
C GLN A 31 13.51 -3.03 3.32
N GLU A 32 14.59 -3.18 4.08
CA GLU A 32 14.75 -2.57 5.41
C GLU A 32 15.05 -1.06 5.35
N VAL A 33 15.06 -0.48 4.15
CA VAL A 33 15.30 0.95 3.90
C VAL A 33 14.16 1.51 3.05
N VAL A 34 13.97 2.82 3.10
CA VAL A 34 13.06 3.53 2.18
C VAL A 34 13.56 3.34 0.75
N THR A 35 12.64 3.08 -0.18
CA THR A 35 12.94 2.86 -1.60
C THR A 35 13.77 4.04 -2.14
N PRO A 36 15.04 3.84 -2.57
CA PRO A 36 15.90 4.96 -2.97
C PRO A 36 15.35 5.77 -4.15
N ALA A 37 14.64 5.11 -5.07
CA ALA A 37 13.98 5.76 -6.18
C ALA A 37 12.83 6.69 -5.74
N LEU A 38 12.07 6.30 -4.71
CA LEU A 38 11.03 7.16 -4.13
C LEU A 38 11.66 8.46 -3.62
N VAL A 39 12.69 8.35 -2.78
CA VAL A 39 13.40 9.52 -2.23
C VAL A 39 13.94 10.42 -3.33
N LYS A 40 14.55 9.83 -4.36
CA LYS A 40 15.16 10.57 -5.48
C LYS A 40 14.13 11.36 -6.29
N TRP A 41 12.96 10.77 -6.57
CA TRP A 41 12.02 11.31 -7.55
C TRP A 41 10.80 11.99 -6.91
N TRP A 42 10.64 11.93 -5.59
CA TRP A 42 9.48 12.45 -4.88
C TRP A 42 9.20 13.93 -5.15
N SER A 43 10.19 14.82 -4.97
CA SER A 43 9.99 16.26 -5.21
C SER A 43 9.59 16.56 -6.65
N GLN A 44 10.13 15.81 -7.62
CA GLN A 44 9.72 15.92 -9.01
C GLN A 44 8.27 15.46 -9.20
N ALA A 45 7.86 14.34 -8.61
CA ALA A 45 6.48 13.86 -8.68
C ALA A 45 5.49 14.89 -8.10
N VAL A 46 5.79 15.48 -6.95
CA VAL A 46 4.97 16.54 -6.34
C VAL A 46 4.89 17.78 -7.25
N SER A 47 6.01 18.18 -7.89
CA SER A 47 6.02 19.34 -8.80
C SER A 47 5.11 19.20 -10.02
N GLN A 48 4.79 17.95 -10.42
CA GLN A 48 3.88 17.69 -11.55
C GLN A 48 2.40 17.84 -11.16
N LEU A 49 2.09 17.95 -9.87
CA LEU A 49 0.72 18.22 -9.41
C LEU A 49 0.34 19.68 -9.68
N PRO A 50 -0.96 19.98 -9.87
CA PRO A 50 -1.46 21.35 -9.89
C PRO A 50 -1.02 22.11 -8.63
N GLU A 51 -0.66 23.38 -8.76
CA GLU A 51 -0.08 24.20 -7.68
C GLU A 51 -0.88 24.12 -6.38
N GLY A 52 -2.20 24.31 -6.44
CA GLY A 52 -3.10 24.21 -5.28
C GLY A 52 -3.28 22.81 -4.67
N LYS A 53 -2.61 21.78 -5.19
CA LYS A 53 -2.61 20.41 -4.64
C LYS A 53 -1.26 19.99 -4.09
N ARG A 54 -0.21 20.79 -4.26
CA ARG A 54 1.16 20.42 -3.89
C ARG A 54 1.39 20.37 -2.40
N ASP A 55 0.60 21.09 -1.60
CA ASP A 55 0.73 21.14 -0.13
C ASP A 55 -0.28 20.23 0.61
N ALA A 56 -1.05 19.43 -0.13
CA ALA A 56 -2.07 18.52 0.42
C ALA A 56 -2.16 17.24 -0.41
N VAL A 57 -1.03 16.55 -0.53
CA VAL A 57 -0.88 15.33 -1.34
C VAL A 57 -1.45 14.14 -0.58
N SER A 58 -2.36 13.41 -1.23
CA SER A 58 -2.83 12.11 -0.76
C SER A 58 -2.15 10.99 -1.54
N VAL A 59 -1.54 10.02 -0.84
CA VAL A 59 -0.75 8.96 -1.46
C VAL A 59 -1.40 7.60 -1.22
N LEU A 60 -1.47 6.77 -2.27
CA LEU A 60 -1.87 5.36 -2.18
C LEU A 60 -0.64 4.48 -2.36
N VAL A 61 -0.41 3.55 -1.44
CA VAL A 61 0.63 2.52 -1.53
C VAL A 61 -0.07 1.14 -1.62
N PRO A 62 -0.31 0.63 -2.84
CA PRO A 62 -0.99 -0.65 -3.02
C PRO A 62 -0.04 -1.82 -2.70
N LEU A 63 -0.58 -2.87 -2.09
CA LEU A 63 0.19 -4.06 -1.65
C LEU A 63 1.40 -3.64 -0.80
N CYS A 64 1.13 -2.82 0.22
CA CYS A 64 2.19 -2.10 0.91
C CYS A 64 3.12 -3.00 1.74
N GLY A 65 2.70 -4.22 2.06
CA GLY A 65 3.40 -5.09 3.01
C GLY A 65 3.80 -4.33 4.27
N ALA A 66 5.05 -4.55 4.71
CA ALA A 66 5.70 -3.79 5.78
C ALA A 66 6.59 -2.64 5.27
N SER A 67 6.20 -1.94 4.20
CA SER A 67 7.08 -0.94 3.57
C SER A 67 7.37 0.27 4.47
N ARG A 68 8.67 0.58 4.62
CA ARG A 68 9.16 1.81 5.29
C ARG A 68 8.80 3.10 4.56
N ASP A 69 8.39 2.99 3.30
CA ASP A 69 7.99 4.14 2.49
C ASP A 69 6.76 4.84 3.09
N LEU A 70 5.84 4.10 3.75
CA LEU A 70 4.64 4.69 4.33
C LEU A 70 4.97 5.72 5.41
N ALA A 71 5.86 5.36 6.32
CA ALA A 71 6.34 6.24 7.37
C ALA A 71 7.08 7.46 6.79
N TRP A 72 7.91 7.24 5.78
CA TRP A 72 8.66 8.31 5.14
C TRP A 72 7.74 9.32 4.44
N LEU A 73 6.71 8.81 3.74
CA LEU A 73 5.67 9.61 3.08
C LEU A 73 4.85 10.41 4.09
N LEU A 74 4.41 9.79 5.19
CA LEU A 74 3.67 10.49 6.27
C LEU A 74 4.48 11.62 6.91
N ALA A 75 5.81 11.52 6.90
CA ALA A 75 6.69 12.56 7.44
C ALA A 75 6.96 13.70 6.43
N ARG A 76 6.41 13.67 5.22
CA ARG A 76 6.57 14.76 4.24
C ARG A 76 5.61 15.90 4.58
N PRO A 77 6.08 17.17 4.65
CA PRO A 77 5.22 18.29 5.01
C PRO A 77 4.06 18.52 4.01
N GLU A 78 4.26 18.15 2.74
CA GLU A 78 3.25 18.25 1.70
C GLU A 78 2.19 17.13 1.72
N VAL A 79 2.39 16.06 2.49
CA VAL A 79 1.49 14.89 2.49
C VAL A 79 0.40 15.05 3.54
N SER A 80 -0.85 15.10 3.10
CA SER A 80 -2.02 15.18 3.99
C SER A 80 -2.47 13.80 4.47
N SER A 81 -2.24 12.75 3.69
CA SER A 81 -2.61 11.38 4.06
C SER A 81 -1.88 10.32 3.22
N VAL A 82 -1.64 9.16 3.83
CA VAL A 82 -1.15 7.96 3.15
C VAL A 82 -2.13 6.82 3.40
N CYS A 83 -2.54 6.13 2.34
CA CYS A 83 -3.39 4.95 2.39
C CYS A 83 -2.58 3.73 1.94
N GLY A 84 -2.35 2.78 2.83
CA GLY A 84 -1.80 1.46 2.49
C GLY A 84 -2.92 0.45 2.29
N ILE A 85 -2.82 -0.38 1.26
CA ILE A 85 -3.70 -1.54 1.09
C ILE A 85 -2.82 -2.78 1.16
N GLU A 86 -3.11 -3.69 2.08
CA GLU A 86 -2.39 -4.94 2.25
C GLU A 86 -3.36 -6.07 2.57
N ILE A 87 -3.03 -7.27 2.11
CA ILE A 87 -3.85 -8.46 2.32
C ILE A 87 -3.34 -9.32 3.48
N SER A 88 -2.05 -9.25 3.79
CA SER A 88 -1.41 -9.99 4.86
C SER A 88 -1.51 -9.28 6.21
N GLU A 89 -2.17 -9.92 7.16
CA GLU A 89 -2.24 -9.41 8.53
C GLU A 89 -0.85 -9.46 9.21
N LEU A 90 -0.04 -10.49 8.92
CA LEU A 90 1.34 -10.59 9.39
C LEU A 90 2.20 -9.42 8.89
N ALA A 91 2.05 -9.03 7.63
CA ALA A 91 2.76 -7.88 7.08
C ALA A 91 2.36 -6.57 7.78
N LEU A 92 1.07 -6.37 8.06
CA LEU A 92 0.57 -5.20 8.78
C LEU A 92 1.05 -5.16 10.24
N GLN A 93 1.06 -6.30 10.94
CA GLN A 93 1.60 -6.37 12.30
C GLN A 93 3.07 -5.97 12.33
N ARG A 94 3.85 -6.46 11.36
CA ARG A 94 5.26 -6.09 11.20
C ARG A 94 5.45 -4.62 10.81
N LEU A 95 4.61 -4.09 9.91
CA LEU A 95 4.63 -2.67 9.54
C LEU A 95 4.52 -1.77 10.79
N LEU A 96 3.54 -2.06 11.64
CA LEU A 96 3.26 -1.27 12.85
C LEU A 96 4.35 -1.44 13.92
N SER A 97 4.94 -2.62 14.04
CA SER A 97 6.04 -2.84 15.00
C SER A 97 7.33 -2.14 14.58
N GLU A 98 7.64 -2.12 13.28
CA GLU A 98 8.83 -1.46 12.72
C GLU A 98 8.67 0.06 12.57
N ASN A 99 7.42 0.55 12.52
CA ASN A 99 7.13 1.96 12.32
C ASN A 99 6.10 2.46 13.36
N PRO A 100 6.47 2.61 14.65
CA PRO A 100 5.54 3.01 15.71
C PRO A 100 4.85 4.38 15.51
N GLN A 101 5.41 5.23 14.66
CA GLN A 101 4.83 6.50 14.25
C GLN A 101 3.63 6.33 13.29
N ILE A 102 3.53 5.19 12.61
CA ILE A 102 2.31 4.78 11.91
C ILE A 102 1.36 4.32 13.01
N GLY A 103 0.56 5.25 13.54
CA GLY A 103 -0.43 4.94 14.55
C GLY A 103 -1.42 3.89 14.02
N ASP A 104 -1.83 2.98 14.91
CA ASP A 104 -2.93 2.07 14.65
C ASP A 104 -4.19 2.62 15.30
N ASP A 105 -5.14 3.02 14.46
CA ASP A 105 -6.51 3.32 14.87
C ASP A 105 -7.40 2.21 14.34
N PRO A 106 -7.78 1.22 15.18
CA PRO A 106 -8.64 0.12 14.75
C PRO A 106 -9.96 0.58 14.12
N SER A 107 -10.47 1.76 14.48
CA SER A 107 -11.70 2.32 13.90
C SER A 107 -11.53 2.79 12.46
N ARG A 108 -10.28 3.01 12.02
CA ARG A 108 -9.92 3.39 10.64
C ARG A 108 -9.54 2.19 9.78
N ARG A 109 -9.39 0.99 10.35
CA ARG A 109 -9.18 -0.23 9.58
C ARG A 109 -10.45 -0.51 8.77
N ARG A 110 -10.34 -0.40 7.44
CA ARG A 110 -11.43 -0.77 6.52
C ARG A 110 -11.14 -2.15 5.95
N PRO A 111 -11.95 -3.18 6.28
CA PRO A 111 -11.83 -4.47 5.60
C PRO A 111 -12.00 -4.28 4.10
N LEU A 112 -11.24 -5.04 3.30
CA LEU A 112 -11.54 -5.20 1.88
C LEU A 112 -12.85 -5.99 1.78
N VAL A 113 -13.98 -5.29 1.82
CA VAL A 113 -15.27 -5.89 1.53
C VAL A 113 -15.36 -6.08 0.01
N PRO A 114 -15.63 -7.30 -0.51
CA PRO A 114 -15.93 -7.48 -1.92
C PRO A 114 -17.04 -6.52 -2.33
N ALA A 115 -16.98 -6.00 -3.55
CA ALA A 115 -18.03 -5.11 -4.07
C ALA A 115 -19.35 -5.89 -4.28
N SER A 116 -20.09 -6.19 -3.21
CA SER A 116 -21.45 -6.70 -3.27
C SER A 116 -22.43 -5.55 -3.04
N SER A 117 -23.14 -5.18 -4.11
CA SER A 117 -24.46 -4.54 -4.09
C SER A 117 -24.64 -3.31 -3.17
N ALA A 118 -23.80 -2.29 -3.30
CA ALA A 118 -24.22 -0.95 -2.92
C ALA A 118 -25.31 -0.50 -3.91
N GLY A 119 -26.57 -0.84 -3.62
CA GLY A 119 -27.73 -0.32 -4.32
C GLY A 119 -27.64 1.19 -4.37
N ARG A 120 -27.58 1.73 -5.59
CA ARG A 120 -27.62 3.17 -5.85
C ARG A 120 -29.01 3.66 -5.48
N ALA A 121 -29.21 4.06 -4.22
CA ALA A 121 -30.40 4.78 -3.80
C ALA A 121 -30.38 6.14 -4.53
N ARG A 122 -31.12 6.22 -5.63
CA ARG A 122 -31.48 7.49 -6.26
C ARG A 122 -32.49 8.17 -5.34
N THR A 123 -32.07 9.20 -4.62
CA THR A 123 -33.01 10.16 -4.05
C THR A 123 -33.52 11.02 -5.21
N ALA A 124 -34.79 10.80 -5.58
CA ALA A 124 -35.56 11.76 -6.35
C ALA A 124 -35.93 12.93 -5.42
N GLY A 125 -35.67 14.15 -5.88
CA GLY A 125 -36.05 15.40 -5.26
C GLY A 125 -35.87 16.50 -6.29
#